data_AF-A0A6B3MJN1-F1
#
_entry.id   AF-A0A6B3MJN1-F1
#
_cell.length_a   1.000
_cell.length_b   1.000
_cell.length_c   1.000
_cell.angle_alpha   90.00
_cell.angle_beta   90.00
_cell.angle_gamma   90.00
#
_symmetry.space_group_name_H-M   'P 1'
#
loop_
_entity.id
_entity.type
_entity.pdbx_description
1 polymer ?
#
loop_
_entity_poly.entity_id
_entity_poly.type
_entity_poly.pdbx_seq_one_letter_code
_entity_poly.pdbx_strand_id
1 'polypeptide(L)'
;MNKSVCTTEAASLLGISSRRLRQLLNDGRVRGAYKSGKFWIIPLFNNLPQIIEKKRGPKGKWRTTRPPALAKINVNRNRIGSNNHKSPEERQPVISVKRSGDNLYGNQVEILGPCRIVYQPDNPLRCGARLWIDLRSRYANETFSDIHFIGGSFPATA
;
A
#
# COMPACT_ATOMS: atom_id res chain seq x y z
N MET A 1 15.03 15.74 -1.51
CA MET A 1 14.90 16.17 -0.09
C MET A 1 14.48 14.97 0.75
N ASN A 2 15.22 14.64 1.81
CA ASN A 2 14.76 13.59 2.74
C ASN A 2 13.58 14.14 3.55
N LYS A 3 12.41 13.50 3.41
CA LYS A 3 11.21 13.86 4.17
C LYS A 3 11.48 13.60 5.66
N SER A 4 11.05 14.53 6.51
CA SER A 4 11.08 14.37 7.97
C SER A 4 9.67 14.43 8.52
N VAL A 5 9.44 13.73 9.63
CA VAL A 5 8.11 13.60 10.25
C VAL A 5 8.17 13.79 11.76
N CYS A 6 7.01 14.05 12.36
CA CYS A 6 6.85 14.18 13.80
C CYS A 6 6.75 12.79 14.46
N THR A 7 6.87 12.76 15.80
CA THR A 7 6.78 11.52 16.61
C THR A 7 5.55 10.67 16.29
N THR A 8 4.36 11.26 16.20
CA THR A 8 3.12 10.49 15.99
C THR A 8 3.10 9.77 14.64
N GLU A 9 3.48 10.47 13.57
CA GLU A 9 3.56 9.90 12.23
C GLU A 9 4.66 8.83 12.16
N ALA A 10 5.84 9.09 12.72
CA ALA A 10 6.91 8.10 12.79
C ALA A 10 6.51 6.83 13.56
N ALA A 11 5.77 6.96 14.67
CA ALA A 11 5.33 5.82 15.48
C ALA A 11 4.35 4.94 14.69
N SER A 12 3.42 5.57 13.97
CA SER A 12 2.49 4.90 13.06
C SER A 12 3.23 4.13 11.96
N LEU A 13 4.22 4.76 11.31
CA LEU A 13 5.04 4.14 10.28
C LEU A 13 5.78 2.89 10.78
N LEU A 14 6.30 2.94 12.00
CA LEU A 14 7.01 1.84 12.66
C LEU A 14 6.06 0.77 13.25
N GLY A 15 4.74 1.01 13.27
CA GLY A 15 3.78 0.11 13.89
C GLY A 15 3.96 -0.05 15.41
N ILE A 16 4.39 1.01 16.10
CA ILE A 16 4.59 1.03 17.55
C ILE A 16 3.87 2.20 18.20
N SER A 17 3.69 2.16 19.53
CA SER A 17 3.12 3.29 20.26
C SER A 17 4.05 4.50 20.26
N SER A 18 3.48 5.70 20.26
CA SER A 18 4.26 6.95 20.37
C SER A 18 5.12 6.98 21.64
N ARG A 19 4.65 6.36 22.73
CA ARG A 19 5.43 6.19 23.96
C ARG A 19 6.70 5.38 23.71
N ARG A 20 6.57 4.23 23.02
CA ARG A 20 7.73 3.39 22.67
C ARG A 20 8.70 4.14 21.77
N LEU A 21 8.21 4.90 20.78
CA LEU A 21 9.07 5.70 19.93
C LEU A 21 9.81 6.79 20.73
N ARG A 22 9.15 7.50 21.66
CA ARG A 22 9.82 8.47 22.54
C ARG A 22 10.94 7.84 23.36
N GLN A 23 10.74 6.61 23.84
CA GLN A 23 11.80 5.88 24.53
C GLN A 23 13.00 5.62 23.60
N LEU A 24 12.75 5.19 22.36
CA LEU A 24 13.82 5.01 21.36
C LEU A 24 14.54 6.31 21.02
N LEU A 25 13.81 7.44 20.94
CA LEU A 25 14.38 8.77 20.71
C LEU A 25 15.28 9.20 21.88
N ASN A 26 14.81 9.04 23.11
CA ASN A 26 15.58 9.35 24.31
C ASN A 26 16.82 8.45 24.45
N ASP A 27 16.73 7.18 24.03
CA ASP A 27 17.86 6.25 23.98
C ASP A 27 18.86 6.56 22.83
N GLY A 28 18.59 7.58 22.00
CA GLY A 28 19.42 7.91 20.83
C GLY A 28 19.36 6.88 19.70
N ARG A 29 18.30 6.07 19.65
CA ARG A 29 18.17 4.90 18.76
C ARG A 29 17.42 5.18 17.46
N VAL A 30 17.05 6.42 17.18
CA VAL A 30 16.39 6.78 15.91
C VAL A 30 17.39 7.56 15.07
N ARG A 31 17.83 6.99 13.95
CA ARG A 31 18.91 7.54 13.13
C ARG A 31 18.58 8.95 12.67
N GLY A 32 19.46 9.90 12.97
CA GLY A 32 19.36 11.29 12.52
C GLY A 32 18.21 12.09 13.13
N ALA A 33 17.49 11.55 14.12
CA ALA A 33 16.45 12.31 14.80
C ALA A 33 17.07 13.40 15.69
N TYR A 34 16.46 14.59 15.67
CA TYR A 34 16.90 15.73 16.49
C TYR A 34 15.69 16.50 17.02
N LYS A 35 15.94 17.33 18.04
CA LYS A 35 14.89 18.21 18.59
C LYS A 35 14.93 19.58 17.92
N SER A 36 13.76 20.06 17.53
CA SER A 36 13.51 21.46 17.19
C SER A 36 12.48 22.00 18.18
N GLY A 37 12.96 22.76 19.17
CA GLY A 37 12.17 23.17 20.33
C GLY A 37 11.59 21.97 21.10
N LYS A 38 10.25 21.91 21.20
CA LYS A 38 9.52 20.84 21.90
C LYS A 38 9.27 19.61 21.02
N PHE A 39 9.58 19.66 19.72
CA PHE A 39 9.23 18.63 18.76
C PHE A 39 10.45 17.81 18.35
N TRP A 40 10.27 16.51 18.21
CA TRP A 40 11.22 15.65 17.53
C TRP A 40 10.98 15.71 16.03
N ILE A 41 12.05 16.00 15.30
CA ILE A 41 12.13 15.91 13.85
C ILE A 41 12.85 14.60 13.52
N ILE A 42 12.17 13.71 12.80
CA ILE A 42 12.63 12.35 12.53
C ILE A 42 12.79 12.19 11.02
N PRO A 43 14.02 12.07 10.49
CA PRO A 43 14.23 11.87 9.07
C PRO A 43 13.76 10.47 8.64
N LEU A 44 13.20 10.40 7.45
CA LEU A 44 12.81 9.16 6.81
C LEU A 44 13.88 8.72 5.82
N PHE A 45 14.29 7.47 5.94
CA PHE A 45 15.14 6.78 4.97
C PHE A 45 14.26 5.78 4.23
N ASN A 46 14.15 5.90 2.91
CA ASN A 46 13.19 5.11 2.11
C ASN A 46 11.76 5.18 2.68
N ASN A 47 11.33 6.38 3.08
CA ASN A 47 10.02 6.66 3.66
C ASN A 47 9.71 5.97 5.01
N LEU A 48 10.74 5.49 5.72
CA LEU A 48 10.61 4.89 7.05
C LEU A 48 11.64 5.47 8.05
N PRO A 49 11.29 5.64 9.33
CA PRO A 49 12.29 5.91 10.36
C PRO A 49 13.21 4.70 10.50
N GLN A 50 14.51 4.93 10.65
CA GLN A 50 15.47 3.85 10.85
C GLN A 50 15.85 3.74 12.34
N ILE A 51 15.60 2.58 12.94
CA ILE A 51 15.94 2.30 14.34
C ILE A 51 17.28 1.57 14.41
N ILE A 52 18.15 2.04 15.30
CA ILE A 52 19.44 1.42 15.62
C ILE A 52 19.19 0.29 16.62
N GLU A 53 19.55 -0.94 16.24
CA GLU A 53 19.42 -2.11 17.11
C GLU A 53 20.50 -2.13 18.19
N LYS A 54 20.13 -2.61 19.38
CA LYS A 54 21.09 -2.90 20.46
C LYS A 54 21.66 -4.30 20.22
N LYS A 55 22.93 -4.52 20.58
CA LYS A 55 23.59 -5.84 20.48
C LYS A 55 23.04 -6.87 21.47
N ARG A 56 22.51 -6.44 22.62
CA ARG A 56 22.00 -7.31 23.69
C ARG A 56 20.54 -7.03 24.00
N GLY A 57 19.84 -8.06 24.49
CA GLY A 57 18.45 -8.00 24.92
C GLY A 57 17.43 -8.33 23.82
N PRO A 58 16.13 -8.21 24.13
CA PRO A 58 15.07 -8.56 23.20
C PRO A 58 15.09 -7.69 21.94
N LYS A 59 14.88 -8.32 20.77
CA LYS A 59 14.75 -7.62 19.49
C LYS A 59 13.47 -6.79 19.46
N GLY A 60 13.50 -5.70 18.69
CA GLY A 60 12.34 -4.86 18.47
C GLY A 60 11.24 -5.58 17.69
N LYS A 61 9.98 -5.24 17.96
CA LYS A 61 8.81 -5.67 17.17
C LYS A 61 8.33 -4.61 16.18
N TRP A 62 9.10 -3.54 15.96
CA TRP A 62 8.74 -2.47 15.02
C TRP A 62 8.96 -2.91 13.57
N ARG A 63 8.21 -2.29 12.67
CA ARG A 63 8.34 -2.49 11.22
C ARG A 63 9.67 -1.93 10.73
N THR A 64 10.48 -2.78 10.13
CA THR A 64 11.75 -2.42 9.49
C THR A 64 11.59 -2.13 8.00
N THR A 65 10.52 -2.65 7.39
CA THR A 65 10.10 -2.41 6.01
C THR A 65 8.59 -2.15 5.99
N ARG A 66 8.08 -1.39 5.00
CA ARG A 66 6.62 -1.35 4.80
C ARG A 66 6.24 -2.68 4.12
N PRO A 67 5.13 -3.32 4.51
CA PRO A 67 4.61 -4.43 3.75
C PRO A 67 4.34 -3.89 2.33
N PRO A 68 4.66 -4.68 1.30
CA PRO A 68 4.40 -4.26 -0.06
C PRO A 68 2.91 -3.93 -0.21
N ALA A 69 2.61 -2.87 -0.94
CA ALA A 69 1.24 -2.53 -1.23
C ALA A 69 0.65 -3.66 -2.10
N LEU A 70 -0.20 -4.48 -1.50
CA LEU A 70 -0.88 -5.55 -2.22
C LEU A 70 -2.02 -4.92 -3.02
N ALA A 71 -1.87 -4.91 -4.34
CA ALA A 71 -2.94 -4.58 -5.25
C ALA A 71 -3.40 -5.86 -5.98
N LYS A 72 -4.71 -6.01 -6.11
CA LYS A 72 -5.33 -7.13 -6.83
C LYS A 72 -6.15 -6.57 -7.97
N ILE A 73 -5.83 -6.99 -9.19
CA ILE A 73 -6.62 -6.63 -10.37
C ILE A 73 -7.55 -7.78 -10.71
N ASN A 74 -8.82 -7.46 -10.90
CA ASN A 74 -9.84 -8.41 -11.29
C ASN A 74 -10.59 -7.93 -12.53
N VAL A 75 -10.92 -8.86 -13.42
CA VAL A 75 -11.81 -8.60 -14.55
C VAL A 75 -13.22 -9.06 -14.16
N ASN A 76 -14.17 -8.12 -14.14
CA ASN A 76 -15.54 -8.39 -13.71
C ASN A 76 -16.35 -9.01 -14.85
N ARG A 77 -16.41 -10.35 -14.88
CA ARG A 77 -17.20 -11.13 -15.85
C ARG A 77 -18.67 -10.73 -15.89
N ASN A 78 -19.29 -10.41 -14.75
CA ASN A 78 -20.71 -10.06 -14.69
C ASN A 78 -20.96 -8.74 -15.43
N ARG A 79 -20.10 -7.73 -15.23
CA ARG A 79 -20.18 -6.47 -15.99
C ARG A 79 -19.95 -6.68 -17.48
N ILE A 80 -19.01 -7.56 -17.87
CA ILE A 80 -18.82 -7.92 -19.29
C ILE A 80 -20.12 -8.48 -19.87
N GLY A 81 -20.73 -9.47 -19.20
CA GLY A 81 -21.99 -10.06 -19.63
C GLY A 81 -23.11 -9.03 -19.76
N SER A 82 -23.29 -8.16 -18.75
CA SER A 82 -24.30 -7.10 -18.79
C SER A 82 -24.04 -6.05 -19.87
N ASN A 83 -22.78 -5.67 -20.10
CA ASN A 83 -22.40 -4.64 -21.08
C ASN A 83 -22.70 -5.05 -22.53
N ASN A 84 -22.74 -6.36 -22.82
CA ASN A 84 -23.04 -6.87 -24.16
C ASN A 84 -24.45 -6.46 -24.66
N HIS A 85 -25.37 -6.17 -23.74
CA HIS A 85 -26.75 -5.80 -24.04
C HIS A 85 -27.04 -4.31 -23.87
N LYS A 86 -25.99 -3.49 -23.70
CA LYS A 86 -26.09 -2.07 -23.37
C LYS A 86 -25.51 -1.19 -24.47
N SER A 87 -26.07 0.02 -24.60
CA SER A 87 -25.50 1.04 -25.47
C SER A 87 -24.11 1.45 -24.97
N PRO A 88 -23.23 1.98 -25.84
CA PRO A 88 -21.88 2.39 -25.44
C PRO A 88 -21.84 3.29 -24.19
N GLU A 89 -22.84 4.16 -24.03
CA GLU A 89 -22.95 5.15 -22.95
C GLU A 89 -23.35 4.52 -21.61
N GLU A 90 -24.03 3.38 -21.63
CA GLU A 90 -24.53 2.66 -20.45
C GLU A 90 -23.55 1.60 -19.93
N ARG A 91 -22.49 1.31 -20.70
CA ARG A 91 -21.49 0.29 -20.36
C ARG A 91 -20.66 0.71 -19.16
N GLN A 92 -20.50 -0.22 -18.23
CA GLN A 92 -19.71 0.02 -17.02
C GLN A 92 -18.28 -0.47 -17.17
N PRO A 93 -17.29 0.17 -16.52
CA PRO A 93 -15.92 -0.31 -16.52
C PRO A 93 -15.80 -1.70 -15.88
N VAL A 94 -15.00 -2.57 -16.49
CA VAL A 94 -14.95 -4.00 -16.13
C VAL A 94 -13.70 -4.38 -15.34
N ILE A 95 -12.63 -3.59 -15.42
CA ILE A 95 -11.37 -3.86 -14.71
C ILE A 95 -11.44 -3.19 -13.36
N SER A 96 -11.27 -3.94 -12.27
CA SER A 96 -11.14 -3.40 -10.92
C SER A 96 -9.75 -3.57 -10.35
N VAL A 97 -9.26 -2.55 -9.67
CA VAL A 97 -8.00 -2.54 -8.94
C VAL A 97 -8.32 -2.33 -7.46
N LYS A 98 -8.09 -3.36 -6.65
CA LYS A 98 -8.32 -3.36 -5.21
C LYS A 98 -7.02 -3.15 -4.46
N ARG A 99 -6.97 -2.17 -3.57
CA ARG A 99 -5.77 -1.86 -2.77
C ARG A 99 -6.15 -1.33 -1.40
N SER A 100 -5.65 -1.94 -0.34
CA SER A 100 -5.75 -1.43 1.04
C SER A 100 -7.15 -0.99 1.51
N GLY A 101 -8.23 -1.54 0.91
CA GLY A 101 -9.62 -1.17 1.21
C GLY A 101 -10.33 -0.43 0.07
N ASP A 102 -9.58 0.25 -0.80
CA ASP A 102 -10.13 0.95 -1.97
C ASP A 102 -10.37 -0.01 -3.14
N ASN A 103 -11.38 0.31 -3.95
CA ASN A 103 -11.75 -0.44 -5.14
C ASN A 103 -12.08 0.54 -6.27
N LEU A 104 -11.15 0.68 -7.22
CA LEU A 104 -11.30 1.56 -8.38
C LEU A 104 -11.57 0.73 -9.63
N TYR A 105 -12.36 1.29 -10.54
CA TYR A 105 -12.71 0.68 -11.82
C TYR A 105 -12.23 1.51 -12.99
N GLY A 106 -11.91 0.84 -14.10
CA GLY A 106 -11.63 1.50 -15.38
C GLY A 106 -11.76 0.52 -16.54
N ASN A 107 -11.57 1.06 -17.75
CA ASN A 107 -11.65 0.29 -18.99
C ASN A 107 -10.30 -0.27 -19.41
N GLN A 108 -9.20 0.38 -19.01
CA GLN A 108 -7.85 0.01 -19.35
C GLN A 108 -6.94 0.28 -18.15
N VAL A 109 -6.01 -0.64 -17.92
CA VAL A 109 -5.01 -0.54 -16.86
C VAL A 109 -3.67 -0.98 -17.42
N GLU A 110 -2.65 -0.16 -17.23
CA GLU A 110 -1.26 -0.49 -17.50
C GLU A 110 -0.56 -0.91 -16.20
N ILE A 111 0.23 -1.97 -16.26
CA ILE A 111 0.99 -2.50 -15.12
C ILE A 111 2.48 -2.36 -15.46
N LEU A 112 3.18 -1.46 -14.77
CA LEU A 112 4.60 -1.18 -14.99
C LEU A 112 5.51 -2.02 -14.07
N GLY A 113 4.93 -2.62 -13.03
CA GLY A 113 5.64 -3.41 -12.03
C GLY A 113 5.53 -4.93 -12.22
N PRO A 114 6.30 -5.72 -11.45
CA PRO A 114 6.17 -7.18 -11.45
C PRO A 114 4.77 -7.62 -11.02
N CYS A 115 4.20 -8.55 -11.78
CA CYS A 115 2.88 -9.10 -11.51
C CYS A 115 2.90 -10.63 -11.53
N ARG A 116 1.88 -11.23 -10.90
CA ARG A 116 1.61 -12.66 -10.97
C ARG A 116 0.14 -12.88 -11.27
N ILE A 117 -0.17 -13.76 -12.22
CA ILE A 117 -1.53 -14.25 -12.41
C ILE A 117 -1.76 -15.40 -11.42
N VAL A 118 -2.86 -15.33 -10.68
CA VAL A 118 -3.20 -16.29 -9.62
C VAL A 118 -4.58 -16.87 -9.94
N TYR A 119 -4.65 -18.21 -9.99
CA TYR A 119 -5.89 -18.96 -10.05
C TYR A 119 -6.03 -19.79 -8.76
N GLN A 120 -7.10 -19.57 -8.00
CA GLN A 120 -7.43 -20.30 -6.77
C GLN A 120 -8.95 -20.59 -6.74
N PRO A 121 -9.39 -21.77 -7.19
CA PRO A 121 -10.81 -22.11 -7.25
C PRO A 121 -11.45 -22.33 -5.88
N ASP A 122 -10.72 -22.97 -4.95
CA ASP A 122 -11.21 -23.38 -3.63
C ASP A 122 -11.12 -22.29 -2.56
N ASN A 123 -10.28 -21.26 -2.80
CA ASN A 123 -10.11 -20.13 -1.91
C ASN A 123 -10.19 -18.80 -2.70
N PRO A 124 -11.38 -18.42 -3.18
CA PRO A 124 -11.56 -17.20 -3.96
C PRO A 124 -11.35 -15.94 -3.13
N LEU A 125 -11.14 -14.80 -3.80
CA LEU A 125 -11.18 -13.49 -3.14
C LEU A 125 -12.57 -13.24 -2.53
N ARG A 126 -12.65 -12.32 -1.56
CA ARG A 126 -13.93 -11.91 -0.93
C ARG A 126 -15.04 -11.52 -1.91
N CYS A 127 -14.68 -11.09 -3.13
CA CYS A 127 -15.65 -10.78 -4.19
C CYS A 127 -16.00 -11.96 -5.11
N GLY A 128 -15.64 -13.19 -4.74
CA GLY A 128 -15.89 -14.41 -5.52
C GLY A 128 -14.92 -14.64 -6.68
N ALA A 129 -13.97 -13.75 -6.93
CA ALA A 129 -12.99 -13.91 -8.00
C ALA A 129 -12.05 -15.09 -7.71
N ARG A 130 -11.99 -16.03 -8.65
CA ARG A 130 -11.09 -17.20 -8.61
C ARG A 130 -9.81 -17.00 -9.40
N LEU A 131 -9.78 -16.02 -10.31
CA LEU A 131 -8.60 -15.63 -11.07
C LEU A 131 -8.38 -14.13 -10.91
N TRP A 132 -7.17 -13.73 -10.59
CA TRP A 132 -6.80 -12.31 -10.49
C TRP A 132 -5.32 -12.11 -10.81
N ILE A 133 -4.95 -10.84 -11.04
CA ILE A 133 -3.55 -10.44 -11.12
C ILE A 133 -3.16 -9.88 -9.76
N ASP A 134 -2.19 -10.53 -9.13
CA ASP A 134 -1.57 -10.17 -7.87
C ASP A 134 -0.34 -9.31 -8.14
N LEU A 135 -0.36 -8.09 -7.63
CA LEU A 135 0.74 -7.15 -7.78
C LEU A 135 1.58 -7.16 -6.51
N ARG A 136 2.82 -7.58 -6.68
CA ARG A 136 3.80 -7.69 -5.61
C ARG A 136 4.84 -6.64 -5.85
N SER A 137 4.67 -5.44 -5.31
CA SER A 137 5.78 -4.49 -5.36
C SER A 137 6.96 -5.06 -4.55
N ARG A 138 8.15 -5.11 -5.16
CA ARG A 138 9.39 -5.50 -4.46
C ARG A 138 9.88 -4.40 -3.53
N TYR A 139 9.36 -3.18 -3.69
CA TYR A 139 9.70 -2.03 -2.88
C TYR A 139 8.48 -1.53 -2.13
N ALA A 140 8.58 -1.52 -0.80
CA ALA A 140 7.62 -1.01 0.19
C ALA A 140 6.96 0.36 -0.10
N ASN A 141 7.44 1.10 -1.09
CA ASN A 141 7.18 2.50 -1.38
C ASN A 141 6.71 2.79 -2.82
N GLU A 142 6.62 1.80 -3.70
CA GLU A 142 6.00 2.01 -5.01
C GLU A 142 4.47 2.00 -4.85
N THR A 143 3.86 3.09 -5.32
CA THR A 143 2.48 3.44 -5.02
C THR A 143 1.63 3.21 -6.27
N PHE A 144 0.52 3.93 -6.47
CA PHE A 144 -0.27 3.86 -7.72
C PHE A 144 0.55 4.20 -8.99
N SER A 145 1.85 4.49 -8.86
CA SER A 145 2.80 4.68 -9.94
C SER A 145 3.03 3.43 -10.79
N ASP A 146 2.78 2.23 -10.28
CA ASP A 146 3.06 1.01 -11.06
C ASP A 146 1.82 0.47 -11.77
N ILE A 147 0.68 1.14 -11.56
CA ILE A 147 -0.62 0.77 -12.12
C ILE A 147 -1.35 2.04 -12.53
N HIS A 148 -1.49 2.24 -13.83
CA HIS A 148 -2.15 3.43 -14.36
C HIS A 148 -3.46 3.07 -15.05
N PHE A 149 -4.53 3.75 -14.67
CA PHE A 149 -5.77 3.71 -15.44
C PHE A 149 -5.63 4.61 -16.67
N ILE A 150 -5.79 4.03 -17.86
CA ILE A 150 -5.83 4.79 -19.10
C ILE A 150 -7.28 5.24 -19.32
N GLY A 151 -7.48 6.55 -19.50
CA GLY A 151 -8.82 7.15 -19.65
C GLY A 151 -9.56 7.40 -18.33
N GLY A 152 -8.87 7.32 -17.19
CA GLY A 152 -9.42 7.64 -15.86
C GLY A 152 -9.96 6.45 -15.08
N SER A 153 -10.25 6.68 -13.80
CA SER A 153 -10.76 5.67 -12.88
C SER A 153 -12.01 6.16 -12.16
N PHE A 154 -12.93 5.23 -11.89
CA PHE A 154 -14.19 5.49 -11.21
C PHE A 154 -14.23 4.70 -9.90
N PRO A 155 -14.69 5.29 -8.79
CA PRO A 155 -14.91 4.53 -7.57
C PRO A 155 -15.94 3.41 -7.81
N ALA A 156 -15.86 2.34 -7.03
CA ALA A 156 -16.97 1.40 -6.97
C ALA A 156 -18.24 2.18 -6.58
N THR A 157 -19.21 2.26 -7.48
CA THR A 157 -20.55 2.77 -7.15
C THR A 157 -21.11 1.94 -6.01
N ALA A 158 -21.54 2.61 -4.94
CA ALA A 158 -22.31 2.00 -3.85
C ALA A 158 -23.66 1.49 -4.37
#